data_AF-A0A9P5Z012-F1
#
_entry.id   AF-A0A9P5Z012-F1
#
_cell.length_a   1.000
_cell.length_b   1.000
_cell.length_c   1.000
_cell.angle_alpha   90.00
_cell.angle_beta   90.00
_cell.angle_gamma   90.00
#
_symmetry.space_group_name_H-M   'P 1'
#
loop_
_entity.id
_entity.type
_entity.pdbx_description
1 polymer ?
#
loop_
_entity_poly.entity_id
_entity_poly.type
_entity_poly.pdbx_seq_one_letter_code
_entity_poly.pdbx_strand_id
1 'polypeptide(L)'
;MKASFGFVAFLALSIFSQTFARLLILERDDAPVFLHPRRFGQENPAVLDKIRNACPGEVCGTLAGQAVTPLLAAQPECSQQDLADDIIDASKQFDAATAAAMVAAAVEYRQAEKNTPPDFTVNPPALRNSVFCQKAPRNSQLVGLVQAQDPANDPNLFFDPALKATVLKGSQANTAPFKG
;
A
#
# COMPACT_ATOMS: atom_id res chain seq x y z
N MET A 1 41.53 -59.02 9.93
CA MET A 1 40.92 -58.37 8.75
C MET A 1 41.67 -57.08 8.47
N LYS A 2 42.40 -57.00 7.34
CA LYS A 2 43.12 -55.79 6.95
C LYS A 2 42.12 -54.83 6.29
N ALA A 3 41.68 -53.80 7.01
CA ALA A 3 40.97 -52.70 6.39
C ALA A 3 41.92 -52.02 5.40
N SER A 4 41.56 -52.02 4.12
CA SER A 4 42.35 -51.36 3.08
C SER A 4 42.35 -49.87 3.34
N PHE A 5 43.53 -49.29 3.57
CA PHE A 5 43.73 -47.88 3.88
C PHE A 5 43.04 -46.94 2.87
N GLY A 6 42.91 -47.40 1.61
CA GLY A 6 42.21 -46.67 0.55
C GLY A 6 40.71 -46.53 0.78
N PHE A 7 40.05 -47.49 1.44
CA PHE A 7 38.62 -47.43 1.72
C PHE A 7 38.30 -46.45 2.85
N VAL A 8 39.18 -46.34 3.85
CA VAL A 8 39.07 -45.36 4.94
C VAL A 8 39.32 -43.94 4.42
N ALA A 9 40.26 -43.75 3.50
CA ALA A 9 40.52 -42.46 2.87
C ALA A 9 39.36 -41.99 1.98
N PHE A 10 38.70 -42.90 1.25
CA PHE A 10 37.52 -42.58 0.44
C PHE A 10 36.30 -42.22 1.28
N LEU A 11 36.09 -42.93 2.40
CA LEU A 11 35.02 -42.58 3.35
C LEU A 11 35.25 -41.19 3.94
N ALA A 12 36.49 -40.87 4.32
CA ALA A 12 36.84 -39.58 4.92
C ALA A 12 36.60 -38.40 3.97
N LEU A 13 36.87 -38.53 2.66
CA LEU A 13 36.60 -37.46 1.69
C LEU A 13 35.09 -37.23 1.44
N SER A 14 34.25 -38.25 1.60
CA SER A 14 32.80 -38.13 1.38
C SER A 14 32.05 -37.35 2.48
N ILE A 15 32.69 -37.08 3.61
CA ILE A 15 32.10 -36.35 4.76
C ILE A 15 32.37 -34.83 4.67
N PHE A 16 33.24 -34.38 3.76
CA PHE A 16 33.63 -32.97 3.61
C PHE A 16 32.90 -32.23 2.49
N SER A 17 31.92 -32.84 1.82
CA SER A 17 31.03 -32.12 0.91
C SER A 17 30.04 -31.27 1.71
N GLN A 18 30.53 -30.20 2.34
CA GLN A 18 29.67 -29.12 2.81
C GLN A 18 29.12 -28.40 1.58
N THR A 19 27.92 -28.79 1.16
CA THR A 19 27.12 -27.98 0.25
C THR A 19 26.76 -26.70 1.00
N PHE A 20 27.55 -25.65 0.81
CA PHE A 20 27.14 -24.30 1.19
C PHE A 20 25.97 -23.92 0.30
N ALA A 21 24.76 -24.18 0.76
CA ALA A 21 23.60 -23.50 0.24
C ALA A 21 23.79 -22.02 0.55
N ARG A 22 24.28 -21.24 -0.42
CA ARG A 22 24.21 -19.79 -0.35
C ARG A 22 22.73 -19.44 -0.45
N LEU A 23 22.09 -19.23 0.69
CA LEU A 23 20.89 -18.41 0.73
C LEU A 23 21.32 -17.04 0.18
N LEU A 24 20.76 -16.66 -0.97
CA LEU A 24 20.84 -15.28 -1.46
C LEU A 24 20.01 -14.42 -0.49
N ILE A 25 20.62 -14.06 0.64
CA ILE A 25 20.11 -12.98 1.47
C ILE A 25 20.44 -11.72 0.70
N LEU A 26 19.41 -10.99 0.28
CA LEU A 26 19.62 -9.64 -0.24
C LEU A 26 20.21 -8.83 0.90
N GLU A 27 21.41 -8.31 0.72
CA GLU A 27 22.09 -7.48 1.70
C GLU A 27 22.16 -6.04 1.18
N ARG A 28 21.89 -5.10 2.06
CA ARG A 28 22.12 -3.67 1.83
C ARG A 28 22.78 -3.12 3.08
N ASP A 29 23.91 -2.45 2.91
CA ASP A 29 24.66 -1.84 4.00
C ASP A 29 25.01 -2.86 5.11
N ASP A 30 25.47 -4.06 4.72
CA ASP A 30 25.83 -5.19 5.61
C ASP A 30 24.70 -5.69 6.54
N ALA A 31 23.44 -5.38 6.20
CA ALA A 31 22.26 -5.87 6.90
C ALA A 31 21.38 -6.74 6.00
N PRO A 32 20.77 -7.81 6.55
CA PRO A 32 19.79 -8.60 5.81
C PRO A 32 18.58 -7.74 5.45
N VAL A 33 18.26 -7.69 4.16
CA VAL A 33 17.07 -7.03 3.63
C VAL A 33 15.90 -8.00 3.75
N PHE A 34 15.06 -7.79 4.76
CA PHE A 34 13.77 -8.47 4.84
C PHE A 34 12.76 -7.78 3.93
N LEU A 35 12.53 -8.37 2.76
CA LEU A 35 11.45 -7.94 1.86
C LEU A 35 10.11 -8.39 2.43
N HIS A 36 9.44 -7.50 3.15
CA HIS A 36 8.05 -7.69 3.50
C HIS A 36 7.18 -7.25 2.31
N PRO A 37 6.30 -8.12 1.78
CA PRO A 37 5.38 -7.72 0.74
C PRO A 37 4.53 -6.54 1.24
N ARG A 38 4.32 -5.55 0.38
CA ARG A 38 3.46 -4.40 0.69
C ARG A 38 2.04 -4.96 0.85
N ARG A 39 1.47 -4.86 2.05
CA ARG A 39 0.11 -5.35 2.29
C ARG A 39 -0.87 -4.35 1.71
N PHE A 40 -1.46 -4.75 0.60
CA PHE A 40 -2.67 -4.22 0.02
C PHE A 40 -3.60 -5.40 -0.20
N GLY A 41 -4.92 -5.20 -0.10
CA GLY A 41 -5.87 -6.18 -0.65
C GLY A 41 -5.71 -6.37 -2.16
N GLN A 42 -5.11 -5.42 -2.88
CA GLN A 42 -4.83 -5.42 -4.33
C GLN A 42 -3.52 -4.67 -4.65
N GLU A 43 -2.52 -5.34 -5.24
CA GLU A 43 -1.22 -4.72 -5.60
C GLU A 43 -1.33 -3.66 -6.71
N ASN A 44 -2.33 -3.79 -7.59
CA ASN A 44 -2.74 -2.78 -8.57
C ASN A 44 -4.26 -2.59 -8.47
N PRO A 45 -4.76 -1.56 -7.78
CA PRO A 45 -6.19 -1.33 -7.67
C PRO A 45 -6.81 -1.16 -9.06
N ALA A 46 -7.80 -2.00 -9.40
CA ALA A 46 -8.49 -1.95 -10.70
C ALA A 46 -9.11 -0.57 -11.01
N VAL A 47 -9.33 0.25 -9.98
CA VAL A 47 -9.79 1.63 -10.12
C VAL A 47 -8.80 2.53 -10.87
N LEU A 48 -7.50 2.25 -10.85
CA LEU A 48 -6.51 3.02 -11.61
C LEU A 48 -6.76 2.90 -13.13
N ASP A 49 -7.07 1.68 -13.59
CA ASP A 49 -7.46 1.43 -14.97
C ASP A 49 -8.83 2.06 -15.30
N LYS A 50 -9.76 2.06 -14.34
CA LYS A 50 -11.06 2.74 -14.51
C LYS A 50 -10.89 4.25 -14.68
N ILE A 51 -10.05 4.90 -13.89
CA ILE A 51 -9.74 6.35 -14.06
C ILE A 51 -9.15 6.58 -15.44
N ARG A 52 -8.17 5.76 -15.85
CA ARG A 52 -7.52 5.88 -17.16
C ARG A 52 -8.49 5.76 -18.33
N ASN A 53 -9.44 4.83 -18.22
CA ASN A 53 -10.40 4.53 -19.28
C ASN A 53 -11.69 5.37 -19.20
N ALA A 54 -11.86 6.19 -18.16
CA ALA A 54 -13.08 6.96 -17.94
C ALA A 54 -13.29 8.09 -18.96
N CYS A 55 -12.21 8.61 -19.55
CA CYS A 55 -12.28 9.64 -20.58
C CYS A 55 -11.18 9.46 -21.65
N PRO A 56 -11.42 9.94 -22.89
CA PRO A 56 -10.42 9.89 -23.93
C PRO A 56 -9.26 10.86 -23.68
N GLY A 57 -8.03 10.45 -24.05
CA GLY A 57 -6.88 11.34 -24.21
C GLY A 57 -5.94 11.48 -23.00
N GLU A 58 -5.21 12.59 -22.98
CA GLU A 58 -4.13 12.93 -22.04
C GLU A 58 -4.62 13.20 -20.61
N VAL A 59 -5.85 13.68 -20.45
CA VAL A 59 -6.41 14.07 -19.14
C VAL A 59 -6.55 12.87 -18.21
N CYS A 60 -7.30 11.84 -18.61
CA CYS A 60 -7.46 10.63 -17.79
C CYS A 60 -6.17 9.83 -17.66
N GLY A 61 -5.29 9.85 -18.66
CA GLY A 61 -3.94 9.28 -18.55
C GLY A 61 -3.11 9.95 -17.46
N THR A 62 -3.14 11.29 -17.40
CA THR A 62 -2.44 12.08 -16.38
C THR A 62 -3.02 11.86 -14.99
N LEU A 63 -4.36 11.93 -14.85
CA LEU A 63 -5.04 11.70 -13.58
C LEU A 63 -4.79 10.29 -13.04
N ALA A 64 -4.81 9.26 -13.91
CA ALA A 64 -4.50 7.89 -13.52
C ALA A 64 -3.03 7.75 -13.07
N GLY A 65 -2.08 8.42 -13.73
CA GLY A 65 -0.69 8.45 -13.30
C GLY A 65 -0.51 9.14 -11.94
N GLN A 66 -1.24 10.22 -11.69
CA GLN A 66 -1.26 10.92 -10.41
C GLN A 66 -1.89 10.08 -9.30
N ALA A 67 -2.87 9.22 -9.63
CA ALA A 67 -3.64 8.42 -8.67
C ALA A 67 -2.83 7.38 -7.88
N VAL A 68 -1.65 6.98 -8.37
CA VAL A 68 -0.77 6.07 -7.64
C VAL A 68 -0.19 6.73 -6.38
N THR A 69 0.23 7.98 -6.49
CA THR A 69 0.98 8.66 -5.42
C THR A 69 0.17 8.76 -4.13
N PRO A 70 -1.07 9.29 -4.10
CA PRO A 70 -1.85 9.45 -2.86
C PRO A 70 -2.17 8.14 -2.12
N LEU A 71 -2.10 6.99 -2.80
CA LEU A 71 -2.30 5.68 -2.19
C LEU A 71 -1.08 5.19 -1.40
N LEU A 72 0.06 5.88 -1.49
CA LEU A 72 1.26 5.52 -0.75
C LEU A 72 1.18 5.94 0.72
N ALA A 73 1.79 5.14 1.59
CA ALA A 73 1.86 5.33 3.04
C ALA A 73 2.21 6.75 3.46
N ALA A 74 3.28 7.28 2.88
CA ALA A 74 3.90 8.53 3.27
C ALA A 74 3.14 9.76 2.77
N GLN A 75 2.11 9.60 1.94
CA GLN A 75 1.35 10.74 1.46
C GLN A 75 0.38 11.24 2.51
N PRO A 76 0.12 12.56 2.54
CA PRO A 76 -0.84 13.18 3.47
C PRO A 76 -2.18 12.45 3.49
N GLU A 77 -2.85 12.47 4.63
CA GLU A 77 -4.09 11.76 4.89
C GLU A 77 -5.23 12.17 3.94
N CYS A 78 -5.25 13.43 3.50
CA CYS A 78 -6.27 13.95 2.59
C CYS A 78 -5.92 13.89 1.10
N SER A 79 -4.68 13.57 0.74
CA SER A 79 -4.21 13.60 -0.66
C SER A 79 -5.06 12.75 -1.62
N GLN A 80 -5.57 11.61 -1.15
CA GLN A 80 -6.43 10.73 -1.94
C GLN A 80 -7.82 11.35 -2.18
N GLN A 81 -8.37 12.05 -1.17
CA GLN A 81 -9.63 12.76 -1.32
C GLN A 81 -9.47 13.95 -2.26
N ASP A 82 -8.37 14.69 -2.13
CA ASP A 82 -8.08 15.85 -2.98
C ASP A 82 -7.99 15.46 -4.45
N LEU A 83 -7.33 14.34 -4.75
CA LEU A 83 -7.30 13.86 -6.13
C LEU A 83 -8.65 13.32 -6.61
N ALA A 84 -9.43 12.65 -5.74
CA ALA A 84 -10.79 12.24 -6.10
C ALA A 84 -11.67 13.46 -6.44
N ASP A 85 -11.53 14.54 -5.68
CA ASP A 85 -12.17 15.82 -5.97
C ASP A 85 -11.70 16.40 -7.31
N ASP A 86 -10.39 16.36 -7.60
CA ASP A 86 -9.83 16.83 -8.87
C ASP A 86 -10.36 16.04 -10.07
N ILE A 87 -10.55 14.72 -9.94
CA ILE A 87 -11.16 13.88 -10.99
C ILE A 87 -12.62 14.31 -11.24
N ILE A 88 -13.40 14.57 -10.18
CA ILE A 88 -14.78 15.05 -10.31
C ILE A 88 -14.81 16.47 -10.91
N ASP A 89 -13.89 17.34 -10.52
CA ASP A 89 -13.80 18.70 -11.07
C ASP A 89 -13.45 18.68 -12.57
N ALA A 90 -12.49 17.83 -12.97
CA ALA A 90 -12.15 17.62 -14.37
C ALA A 90 -13.31 17.04 -15.19
N SER A 91 -14.15 16.19 -14.59
CA SER A 91 -15.30 15.58 -15.26
C SER A 91 -16.29 16.60 -15.82
N LYS A 92 -16.37 17.80 -15.23
CA LYS A 92 -17.29 18.89 -15.62
C LYS A 92 -16.99 19.45 -17.01
N GLN A 93 -15.82 19.15 -17.59
CA GLN A 93 -15.41 19.61 -18.92
C GLN A 93 -15.90 18.68 -20.05
N PHE A 94 -16.41 17.49 -19.73
CA PHE A 94 -16.77 16.46 -20.70
C PHE A 94 -18.29 16.32 -20.88
N ASP A 95 -18.70 15.52 -21.86
CA ASP A 95 -20.10 15.15 -22.04
C ASP A 95 -20.62 14.34 -20.84
N ALA A 96 -21.95 14.28 -20.71
CA ALA A 96 -22.59 13.68 -19.55
C ALA A 96 -22.23 12.20 -19.31
N ALA A 97 -21.97 11.42 -20.37
CA ALA A 97 -21.63 10.00 -20.22
C ALA A 97 -20.20 9.84 -19.70
N THR A 98 -19.25 10.58 -20.28
CA THR A 98 -17.85 10.62 -19.83
C THR A 98 -17.76 11.17 -18.41
N ALA A 99 -18.48 12.26 -18.10
CA ALA A 99 -18.50 12.83 -16.77
C ALA A 99 -19.00 11.84 -15.72
N ALA A 100 -20.07 11.09 -16.02
CA ALA A 100 -20.58 10.06 -15.12
C ALA A 100 -19.57 8.93 -14.89
N ALA A 101 -18.84 8.50 -15.92
CA ALA A 101 -17.78 7.49 -15.79
C ALA A 101 -16.63 7.97 -14.90
N MET A 102 -16.20 9.23 -15.06
CA MET A 102 -15.14 9.82 -14.23
C MET A 102 -15.58 9.96 -12.77
N VAL A 103 -16.81 10.41 -12.52
CA VAL A 103 -17.36 10.51 -11.15
C VAL A 103 -17.45 9.13 -10.49
N ALA A 104 -17.90 8.11 -11.21
CA ALA A 104 -17.95 6.75 -10.69
C ALA A 104 -16.54 6.23 -10.34
N ALA A 105 -15.55 6.50 -11.19
CA ALA A 105 -14.15 6.13 -10.92
C ALA A 105 -13.59 6.89 -9.70
N ALA A 106 -13.92 8.17 -9.52
CA ALA A 106 -13.49 8.97 -8.38
C ALA A 106 -14.07 8.47 -7.04
N VAL A 107 -15.35 8.09 -7.04
CA VAL A 107 -16.03 7.51 -5.86
C VAL A 107 -15.35 6.20 -5.45
N GLU A 108 -15.10 5.31 -6.41
CA GLU A 108 -14.39 4.05 -6.14
C GLU A 108 -12.95 4.31 -5.69
N TYR A 109 -12.28 5.30 -6.28
CA TYR A 109 -10.90 5.65 -5.94
C TYR A 109 -10.78 6.17 -4.52
N ARG A 110 -11.76 6.96 -4.06
CA ARG A 110 -11.81 7.46 -2.69
C ARG A 110 -11.87 6.33 -1.66
N GLN A 111 -12.43 5.18 -2.06
CA GLN A 111 -12.58 3.99 -1.22
C GLN A 111 -11.42 3.00 -1.39
N ALA A 112 -10.48 3.23 -2.31
CA ALA A 112 -9.30 2.38 -2.46
C ALA A 112 -8.43 2.39 -1.19
N GLU A 113 -7.79 1.26 -0.90
CA GLU A 113 -6.92 1.10 0.25
C GLU A 113 -5.60 1.85 0.08
N LYS A 114 -5.09 2.46 1.15
CA LYS A 114 -3.73 3.02 1.19
C LYS A 114 -2.73 1.97 1.66
N ASN A 115 -1.55 1.98 1.06
CA ASN A 115 -0.44 1.15 1.49
C ASN A 115 0.00 1.55 2.89
N THR A 116 -0.30 0.75 3.91
CA THR A 116 0.09 1.06 5.28
C THR A 116 1.15 0.07 5.73
N PRO A 117 2.38 0.52 6.02
CA PRO A 117 3.43 -0.41 6.41
C PRO A 117 3.11 -0.98 7.78
N PRO A 118 3.41 -2.25 8.05
CA PRO A 118 3.46 -2.78 9.41
C PRO A 118 4.39 -1.94 10.28
N ASP A 119 4.13 -1.92 11.59
CA ASP A 119 5.05 -1.39 12.57
C ASP A 119 6.17 -2.40 12.82
N PHE A 120 7.34 -2.13 12.23
CA PHE A 120 8.53 -2.98 12.39
C PHE A 120 9.31 -2.68 13.68
N THR A 121 8.88 -1.72 14.50
CA THR A 121 9.53 -1.45 15.79
C THR A 121 9.15 -2.46 16.87
N VAL A 122 8.11 -3.25 16.62
CA VAL A 122 7.60 -4.30 17.51
C VAL A 122 7.76 -5.69 16.87
N ASN A 123 7.88 -6.73 17.70
CA ASN A 123 8.00 -8.11 17.25
C ASN A 123 6.96 -9.00 17.96
N PRO A 124 5.98 -9.61 17.25
CA PRO A 124 5.79 -9.56 15.81
C PRO A 124 5.38 -8.16 15.30
N PRO A 125 5.67 -7.81 14.02
CA PRO A 125 5.25 -6.53 13.45
C PRO A 125 3.75 -6.33 13.53
N ALA A 126 3.31 -5.17 14.01
CA ALA A 126 1.89 -4.87 14.16
C ALA A 126 1.30 -4.28 12.87
N LEU A 127 0.12 -4.74 12.47
CA LEU A 127 -0.56 -4.27 11.27
C LEU A 127 -1.40 -3.03 11.60
N ARG A 128 -1.35 -1.99 10.76
CA ARG A 128 -1.86 -0.65 11.08
C ARG A 128 -2.74 -0.12 9.97
N ASN A 129 -3.78 0.59 10.34
CA ASN A 129 -4.65 1.32 9.42
C ASN A 129 -4.02 2.63 8.95
N SER A 130 -4.57 3.23 7.90
CA SER A 130 -4.27 4.59 7.50
C SER A 130 -5.14 5.58 8.27
N VAL A 131 -4.58 6.69 8.71
CA VAL A 131 -5.38 7.79 9.27
C VAL A 131 -6.37 8.36 8.24
N PHE A 132 -7.54 8.80 8.68
CA PHE A 132 -8.62 9.34 7.87
C PHE A 132 -8.44 10.83 7.62
N CYS A 133 -8.74 11.27 6.40
CA CYS A 133 -8.83 12.70 6.09
C CYS A 133 -9.87 13.38 7.01
N GLN A 134 -9.52 14.54 7.57
CA GLN A 134 -10.37 15.35 8.46
C GLN A 134 -10.88 16.64 7.80
N LYS A 135 -10.88 16.66 6.47
CA LYS A 135 -11.33 17.79 5.66
C LYS A 135 -12.57 17.38 4.90
N ALA A 136 -13.57 18.26 4.84
CA ALA A 136 -14.75 18.06 4.00
C ALA A 136 -14.35 18.02 2.51
N PRO A 137 -14.91 17.10 1.70
CA PRO A 137 -14.66 17.09 0.26
C PRO A 137 -15.28 18.31 -0.42
N ARG A 138 -14.71 18.72 -1.55
CA ARG A 138 -15.28 19.81 -2.36
C ARG A 138 -16.52 19.37 -3.13
N ASN A 139 -16.55 18.11 -3.56
CA ASN A 139 -17.64 17.54 -4.32
C ASN A 139 -18.51 16.64 -3.43
N SER A 140 -19.83 16.84 -3.51
CA SER A 140 -20.80 16.17 -2.64
C SER A 140 -20.86 14.65 -2.81
N GLN A 141 -20.43 14.14 -3.96
CA GLN A 141 -20.35 12.72 -4.27
C GLN A 141 -19.36 11.96 -3.37
N LEU A 142 -18.41 12.67 -2.73
CA LEU A 142 -17.43 12.08 -1.83
C LEU A 142 -17.81 12.18 -0.35
N VAL A 143 -18.94 12.83 -0.03
CA VAL A 143 -19.36 13.04 1.37
C VAL A 143 -19.62 11.69 2.04
N GLY A 144 -19.01 11.50 3.21
CA GLY A 144 -19.13 10.26 3.98
C GLY A 144 -18.29 9.10 3.46
N LEU A 145 -17.57 9.27 2.34
CA LEU A 145 -16.66 8.25 1.84
C LEU A 145 -15.30 8.34 2.53
N VAL A 146 -14.80 7.18 2.93
CA VAL A 146 -13.47 7.01 3.51
C VAL A 146 -12.71 5.95 2.75
N GLN A 147 -11.39 6.03 2.80
CA GLN A 147 -10.54 5.00 2.24
C GLN A 147 -10.75 3.67 2.97
N ALA A 148 -10.69 2.56 2.22
CA ALA A 148 -10.71 1.24 2.81
C ALA A 148 -9.48 1.01 3.69
N GLN A 149 -9.64 0.10 4.64
CA GLN A 149 -8.60 -0.39 5.51
C GLN A 149 -8.49 -1.91 5.33
N ASP A 150 -7.27 -2.46 5.38
CA ASP A 150 -7.09 -3.92 5.34
C ASP A 150 -7.79 -4.54 6.57
N PRO A 151 -8.73 -5.48 6.39
CA PRO A 151 -9.42 -6.14 7.51
C PRO A 151 -8.50 -6.94 8.43
N ALA A 152 -7.27 -7.26 8.01
CA ALA A 152 -6.26 -7.90 8.83
C ALA A 152 -5.52 -6.93 9.77
N ASN A 153 -5.67 -5.62 9.59
CA ASN A 153 -5.04 -4.62 10.46
C ASN A 153 -5.63 -4.63 11.87
N ASP A 154 -4.81 -4.26 12.87
CA ASP A 154 -5.31 -4.03 14.22
C ASP A 154 -6.23 -2.78 14.19
N PRO A 155 -7.51 -2.90 14.59
CA PRO A 155 -8.46 -1.79 14.53
C PRO A 155 -8.12 -0.61 15.45
N ASN A 156 -7.16 -0.77 16.36
CA ASN A 156 -6.71 0.26 17.29
C ASN A 156 -5.41 0.96 16.86
N LEU A 157 -4.71 0.46 15.84
CA LEU A 157 -3.43 1.01 15.40
C LEU A 157 -3.58 1.72 14.06
N PHE A 158 -3.01 2.91 13.98
CA PHE A 158 -3.01 3.75 12.78
C PHE A 158 -1.60 4.24 12.49
N PHE A 159 -1.21 4.29 11.22
CA PHE A 159 0.00 4.95 10.78
C PHE A 159 -0.31 6.41 10.42
N ASP A 160 0.36 7.34 11.11
CA ASP A 160 0.29 8.76 10.79
C ASP A 160 1.49 9.16 9.91
N PRO A 161 1.28 9.62 8.67
CA PRO A 161 2.36 10.01 7.75
C PRO A 161 3.12 11.27 8.18
N ALA A 162 2.48 12.19 8.92
CA ALA A 162 3.11 13.41 9.41
C ALA A 162 4.07 13.10 10.57
N LEU A 163 3.66 12.22 11.48
CA LEU A 163 4.49 11.76 12.60
C LEU A 163 5.45 10.64 12.22
N LYS A 164 5.19 9.95 11.09
CA LYS A 164 5.88 8.73 10.64
C LYS A 164 5.87 7.64 11.70
N ALA A 165 4.80 7.56 12.47
CA ALA A 165 4.69 6.72 13.65
C ALA A 165 3.31 6.08 13.78
N THR A 166 3.22 5.10 14.66
CA THR A 166 1.96 4.49 15.07
C THR A 166 1.24 5.39 16.07
N VAL A 167 -0.04 5.61 15.85
CA VAL A 167 -0.95 6.32 16.76
C VAL A 167 -2.12 5.41 17.13
N LEU A 168 -2.66 5.61 18.32
CA LEU A 168 -3.75 4.79 18.86
C LEU A 168 -5.11 5.37 18.48
N LYS A 169 -6.09 4.51 18.25
CA LYS A 169 -7.47 4.94 18.05
C LYS A 169 -7.95 5.85 19.19
N GLY A 170 -8.49 7.01 18.82
CA GLY A 170 -8.96 8.02 19.75
C GLY A 170 -7.89 8.98 20.28
N SER A 171 -6.59 8.76 19.99
CA SER A 171 -5.55 9.69 20.43
C SER A 171 -5.58 11.02 19.66
N GLN A 172 -6.16 11.02 18.46
CA GLN A 172 -6.26 12.18 17.59
C GLN A 172 -7.44 12.03 16.61
N ALA A 173 -7.94 13.15 16.08
CA ALA A 173 -9.17 13.19 15.28
C ALA A 173 -9.13 12.29 14.04
N ASN A 174 -8.00 12.27 13.33
CA ASN A 174 -7.80 11.46 12.11
C ASN A 174 -7.72 9.93 12.35
N THR A 175 -7.96 9.45 13.57
CA THR A 175 -8.15 8.01 13.85
C THR A 175 -9.61 7.56 13.77
N ALA A 176 -10.51 8.48 13.42
CA ALA A 176 -11.91 8.20 13.12
C ALA A 176 -12.33 8.87 11.80
N PRO A 177 -13.32 8.29 11.08
CA PRO A 177 -13.93 8.95 9.92
C PRO A 177 -14.40 10.36 10.25
N PHE A 178 -14.21 11.27 9.30
CA PHE A 178 -14.72 12.64 9.40
C PHE A 178 -16.25 12.64 9.53
N LYS A 179 -16.79 13.39 10.49
CA LYS A 179 -18.21 13.38 10.85
C LYS A 179 -19.07 14.49 10.21
N GLY A 180 -18.48 15.31 9.34
CA GLY A 180 -19.16 16.43 8.67
C GLY A 180 -18.57 17.78 9.01
#